data_AF-A0A2R9UF44-F1
#
_entry.id   AF-A0A2R9UF44-F1
#
_cell.length_a   1.000
_cell.length_b   1.000
_cell.length_c   1.000
_cell.angle_alpha   90.00
_cell.angle_beta   90.00
_cell.angle_gamma   90.00
#
_symmetry.space_group_name_H-M   'P 1'
#
loop_
_entity.id
_entity.type
_entity.pdbx_description
1 polymer ?
#
loop_
_entity_poly.entity_id
_entity_poly.type
_entity_poly.pdbx_seq_one_letter_code
_entity_poly.pdbx_strand_id
1 'polypeptide(L)'
;MNAQEANVLLTKAALLDGRFRRAPEDLARMAIEWSIVLADVPLGAAIDAVRIHYRGNVQMLMPADVLVITADMAPGDGVRLADGPAWLRAHGVDAEQFQARVEAGERPARVLRELGVEVPGE
;
A
#
# COMPACT_ATOMS: atom_id res chain seq x y z
N MET A 1 -5.55 1.24 8.99
CA MET A 1 -6.56 2.31 9.03
C MET A 1 -7.62 2.05 10.10
N ASN A 2 -8.24 3.10 10.63
CA ASN A 2 -9.35 3.00 11.58
C ASN A 2 -10.74 2.88 10.89
N ALA A 3 -11.82 2.70 11.66
CA ALA A 3 -13.18 2.55 11.14
C ALA A 3 -13.68 3.77 10.34
N GLN A 4 -13.28 4.98 10.71
CA GLN A 4 -13.64 6.19 9.96
C GLN A 4 -12.99 6.20 8.58
N GLU A 5 -11.71 5.85 8.51
CA GLU A 5 -10.97 5.73 7.25
C GLU A 5 -11.51 4.60 6.37
N ALA A 6 -11.83 3.44 6.96
CA ALA A 6 -12.50 2.35 6.25
C ALA A 6 -13.87 2.78 5.69
N ASN A 7 -14.63 3.59 6.42
CA ASN A 7 -15.90 4.12 5.93
C ASN A 7 -15.71 5.06 4.73
N VAL A 8 -14.65 5.88 4.74
CA VAL A 8 -14.27 6.72 3.60
C VAL A 8 -13.90 5.85 2.39
N LEU A 9 -13.14 4.77 2.60
CA LEU A 9 -12.77 3.82 1.55
C LEU A 9 -14.01 3.18 0.90
N LEU A 10 -14.94 2.68 1.72
CA LEU A 10 -16.18 2.06 1.25
C LEU A 10 -17.08 3.06 0.50
N THR A 11 -17.15 4.31 0.98
CA THR A 11 -17.86 5.39 0.28
C THR A 11 -17.26 5.64 -1.11
N LYS A 12 -15.92 5.62 -1.23
CA LYS A 12 -15.24 5.74 -2.53
C LYS A 12 -15.50 4.53 -3.42
N ALA A 13 -15.49 3.32 -2.87
CA ALA A 13 -15.84 2.10 -3.61
C ALA A 13 -17.29 2.17 -4.14
N ALA A 14 -18.24 2.76 -3.38
CA ALA A 14 -19.63 2.93 -3.81
C ALA A 14 -19.84 3.86 -5.03
N LEU A 15 -18.84 4.69 -5.34
CA LEU A 15 -18.84 5.50 -6.56
C LEU A 15 -18.56 4.64 -7.81
N LEU A 16 -17.82 3.54 -7.65
CA LEU A 16 -17.40 2.65 -8.73
C LEU A 16 -18.26 1.37 -8.80
N ASP A 17 -18.75 0.89 -7.66
CA ASP A 17 -19.56 -0.32 -7.54
C ASP A 17 -20.82 -0.06 -6.70
N GLY A 18 -21.98 -0.15 -7.34
CA GLY A 18 -23.28 0.07 -6.72
C GLY A 18 -23.60 -0.88 -5.57
N ARG A 19 -22.93 -2.04 -5.44
CA ARG A 19 -23.16 -3.01 -4.35
C ARG A 19 -22.76 -2.46 -2.96
N PHE A 20 -21.98 -1.38 -2.91
CA PHE A 20 -21.64 -0.66 -1.69
C PHE A 20 -22.64 0.45 -1.33
N ARG A 21 -23.64 0.74 -2.18
CA ARG A 21 -24.71 1.71 -1.86
C ARG A 21 -25.71 1.07 -0.89
N ARG A 22 -25.34 1.10 0.39
CA ARG A 22 -26.09 0.52 1.51
C ARG A 22 -26.61 1.61 2.44
N ALA A 23 -27.48 1.24 3.38
CA ALA A 23 -27.87 2.13 4.46
C ALA A 23 -26.63 2.58 5.26
N PRO A 24 -26.60 3.81 5.80
CA PRO A 24 -25.46 4.31 6.55
C PRO A 24 -25.03 3.41 7.72
N GLU A 25 -25.97 2.78 8.43
CA GLU A 25 -25.63 1.89 9.56
C GLU A 25 -24.95 0.60 9.09
N ASP A 26 -25.38 0.06 7.95
CA ASP A 26 -24.77 -1.14 7.35
C ASP A 26 -23.36 -0.85 6.85
N LEU A 27 -23.17 0.32 6.22
CA LEU A 27 -21.85 0.76 5.74
C LEU A 27 -20.90 0.98 6.91
N ALA A 28 -21.36 1.60 7.99
CA ALA A 28 -20.58 1.81 9.22
C ALA A 28 -20.18 0.48 9.88
N ARG A 29 -21.09 -0.50 9.92
CA ARG A 29 -20.78 -1.84 10.45
C ARG A 29 -19.71 -2.55 9.61
N MET A 30 -19.87 -2.51 8.29
CA MET A 30 -18.87 -3.03 7.37
C MET A 30 -17.52 -2.33 7.55
N ALA A 31 -17.52 -1.01 7.75
CA ALA A 31 -16.30 -0.24 7.98
C ALA A 31 -15.58 -0.68 9.28
N ILE A 32 -16.31 -0.98 10.34
CA ILE A 32 -15.74 -1.52 11.59
C ILE A 32 -15.06 -2.87 11.30
N GLU A 33 -15.75 -3.79 10.62
CA GLU A 33 -15.19 -5.10 10.25
C GLU A 33 -13.95 -4.96 9.36
N TRP A 34 -14.00 -4.09 8.37
CA TRP A 34 -12.87 -3.83 7.45
C TRP A 34 -11.68 -3.19 8.17
N SER A 35 -11.92 -2.32 9.15
CA SER A 35 -10.84 -1.66 9.89
C SER A 35 -10.00 -2.63 10.73
N ILE A 36 -10.58 -3.77 11.13
CA ILE A 36 -9.84 -4.83 11.83
C ILE A 36 -8.85 -5.48 10.86
N VAL A 37 -9.31 -5.82 9.65
CA VAL A 37 -8.48 -6.51 8.64
C VAL A 37 -7.44 -5.57 8.02
N LEU A 38 -7.79 -4.29 7.86
CA LEU A 38 -6.96 -3.27 7.20
C LEU A 38 -6.23 -2.37 8.21
N ALA A 39 -6.06 -2.82 9.45
CA ALA A 39 -5.49 -2.03 10.55
C ALA A 39 -4.11 -1.43 10.20
N ASP A 40 -3.26 -2.16 9.47
CA ASP A 40 -1.92 -1.72 9.08
C ASP A 40 -1.84 -1.05 7.70
N VAL A 41 -2.95 -1.01 6.96
CA VAL A 41 -2.99 -0.40 5.62
C VAL A 41 -3.28 1.10 5.73
N PRO A 42 -2.44 2.00 5.18
CA PRO A 42 -2.75 3.42 5.10
C PRO A 42 -3.91 3.69 4.14
N LEU A 43 -4.78 4.66 4.47
CA LEU A 43 -5.95 5.00 3.65
C LEU A 43 -5.58 5.34 2.19
N GLY A 44 -4.47 6.06 1.97
CA GLY A 44 -3.99 6.40 0.62
C GLY A 44 -3.73 5.15 -0.23
N ALA A 45 -2.97 4.19 0.29
CA ALA A 45 -2.68 2.93 -0.39
C ALA A 45 -3.96 2.13 -0.68
N ALA A 46 -4.91 2.09 0.27
CA ALA A 46 -6.17 1.39 0.05
C ALA A 46 -7.03 2.05 -1.05
N ILE A 47 -7.02 3.38 -1.18
CA ILE A 47 -7.71 4.09 -2.26
C ILE A 47 -7.10 3.74 -3.62
N ASP A 48 -5.79 3.62 -3.71
CA ASP A 48 -5.12 3.20 -4.94
C ASP A 48 -5.45 1.73 -5.28
N ALA A 49 -5.54 0.86 -4.26
CA ALA A 49 -5.98 -0.53 -4.46
C ALA A 49 -7.40 -0.62 -5.03
N VAL A 50 -8.35 0.20 -4.55
CA VAL A 50 -9.70 0.30 -5.13
C VAL A 50 -9.64 0.62 -6.62
N ARG A 51 -8.81 1.59 -7.02
CA ARG A 51 -8.66 2.00 -8.42
C ARG A 51 -8.04 0.90 -9.28
N ILE A 52 -7.04 0.19 -8.76
CA ILE A 52 -6.39 -0.93 -9.46
C ILE A 52 -7.38 -2.08 -9.66
N HIS A 53 -8.10 -2.46 -8.60
CA HIS A 53 -9.10 -3.53 -8.66
C HIS A 53 -10.12 -3.27 -9.78
N TYR A 54 -10.76 -2.10 -9.80
CA TYR A 54 -11.79 -1.79 -10.78
C TYR A 54 -11.27 -1.38 -12.17
N ARG A 55 -9.95 -1.39 -12.43
CA ARG A 55 -9.41 -1.10 -13.78
C ARG A 55 -9.72 -2.22 -14.78
N GLY A 56 -9.88 -3.45 -14.32
CA GLY A 56 -10.18 -4.62 -15.16
C GLY A 56 -10.98 -5.71 -14.47
N ASN A 57 -11.33 -5.55 -13.19
CA ASN A 57 -12.13 -6.50 -12.43
C ASN A 57 -13.54 -5.95 -12.19
N VAL A 58 -14.55 -6.80 -12.39
CA VAL A 58 -15.97 -6.50 -12.10
C VAL A 58 -16.45 -7.13 -10.80
N GLN A 59 -15.60 -7.89 -10.12
CA GLN A 59 -15.93 -8.50 -8.83
C GLN A 59 -16.01 -7.45 -7.73
N MET A 60 -16.81 -7.75 -6.71
CA MET A 60 -16.93 -6.87 -5.56
C MET A 60 -15.60 -6.84 -4.82
N LEU A 61 -15.12 -5.64 -4.48
CA LEU A 61 -13.90 -5.49 -3.69
C LEU A 61 -14.10 -6.07 -2.28
N MET A 62 -13.15 -6.89 -1.82
CA MET A 62 -13.10 -7.41 -0.46
C MET A 62 -11.88 -6.84 0.30
N PRO A 63 -11.87 -6.87 1.64
CA PRO A 63 -10.70 -6.44 2.41
C PRO A 63 -9.42 -7.19 2.03
N ALA A 64 -9.54 -8.48 1.74
CA ALA A 64 -8.41 -9.31 1.32
C ALA A 64 -7.81 -8.86 -0.02
N ASP A 65 -8.65 -8.41 -0.96
CA ASP A 65 -8.16 -7.86 -2.24
C ASP A 65 -7.35 -6.58 -2.01
N VAL A 66 -7.80 -5.72 -1.08
CA VAL A 66 -7.05 -4.52 -0.68
C VAL A 66 -5.70 -4.92 -0.07
N LEU A 67 -5.64 -5.92 0.81
CA LEU A 67 -4.37 -6.41 1.35
C LEU A 67 -3.43 -6.95 0.27
N VAL A 68 -3.92 -7.77 -0.65
CA VAL A 68 -3.11 -8.35 -1.73
C VAL A 68 -2.59 -7.24 -2.65
N ILE A 69 -3.48 -6.37 -3.14
CA ILE A 69 -3.08 -5.29 -4.05
C ILE A 69 -2.15 -4.30 -3.34
N THR A 70 -2.38 -3.99 -2.06
CA THR A 70 -1.46 -3.12 -1.30
C THR A 70 -0.14 -3.80 -0.97
N ALA A 71 -0.09 -5.12 -0.81
CA ALA A 71 1.15 -5.88 -0.68
C ALA A 71 1.92 -5.97 -2.01
N ASP A 72 1.21 -5.98 -3.15
CA ASP A 72 1.81 -5.95 -4.49
C ASP A 72 2.25 -4.52 -4.91
N MET A 73 1.54 -3.49 -4.41
CA MET A 73 1.91 -2.08 -4.56
C MET A 73 3.02 -1.67 -3.60
N ALA A 74 3.03 -2.25 -2.40
CA ALA A 74 4.22 -2.26 -1.59
C ALA A 74 5.26 -2.93 -2.47
N PRO A 75 6.35 -2.22 -2.83
CA PRO A 75 7.36 -2.86 -3.65
C PRO A 75 7.75 -4.17 -2.96
N GLY A 76 7.66 -5.29 -3.68
CA GLY A 76 8.11 -6.58 -3.15
C GLY A 76 9.54 -6.40 -2.65
N ASP A 77 9.77 -6.57 -1.35
CA ASP A 77 11.04 -6.23 -0.68
C ASP A 77 11.57 -4.80 -0.92
N GLY A 78 10.70 -3.83 -1.20
CA GLY A 78 11.14 -2.48 -1.44
C GLY A 78 11.31 -1.69 -0.16
N VAL A 79 12.53 -1.19 0.01
CA VAL A 79 12.95 -0.06 0.85
C VAL A 79 11.84 0.47 1.75
N ARG A 80 11.99 0.27 3.05
CA ARG A 80 11.36 1.22 3.98
C ARG A 80 12.10 2.54 3.86
N LEU A 81 11.51 3.39 3.03
CA LEU A 81 11.82 4.75 2.59
C LEU A 81 12.00 5.79 3.70
N ALA A 82 12.44 5.45 4.92
CA ALA A 82 12.34 6.38 6.04
C ALA A 82 12.90 7.80 5.77
N ASP A 83 13.85 8.02 4.84
CA ASP A 83 14.22 9.39 4.42
C ASP A 83 14.54 9.60 2.92
N GLY A 84 14.02 8.79 1.99
CA GLY A 84 14.16 9.03 0.55
C GLY A 84 15.61 9.24 0.03
N PRO A 85 15.83 10.01 -1.05
CA PRO A 85 17.18 10.33 -1.55
C PRO A 85 18.08 11.02 -0.52
N ALA A 86 17.48 11.68 0.48
CA ALA A 86 18.22 12.33 1.55
C ALA A 86 18.80 11.31 2.55
N TRP A 87 18.06 10.23 2.86
CA TRP A 87 18.56 9.12 3.66
C TRP A 87 19.75 8.45 3.00
N LEU A 88 19.61 8.14 1.71
CA LEU A 88 20.62 7.47 0.91
C LEU A 88 21.90 8.31 0.91
N ARG A 89 21.78 9.62 0.64
CA ARG A 89 22.91 10.55 0.74
C ARG A 89 23.52 10.62 2.14
N ALA A 90 22.70 10.61 3.19
CA ALA A 90 23.18 10.60 4.58
C ALA A 90 23.94 9.31 4.95
N HIS A 91 23.68 8.21 4.26
CA HIS A 91 24.33 6.92 4.44
C HIS A 91 25.39 6.63 3.36
N GLY A 92 25.80 7.65 2.60
CA GLY A 92 26.86 7.51 1.58
C GLY A 92 26.44 6.75 0.32
N VAL A 93 25.13 6.54 0.12
CA VAL A 93 24.57 5.88 -1.05
C VAL A 93 24.14 6.93 -2.08
N ASP A 94 24.61 6.75 -3.31
CA ASP A 94 24.11 7.53 -4.45
C ASP A 94 22.66 7.12 -4.77
N ALA A 95 21.76 8.09 -4.71
CA ALA A 95 20.35 7.89 -4.95
C ALA A 95 20.06 7.53 -6.42
N GLU A 96 20.82 8.05 -7.38
CA GLU A 96 20.62 7.74 -8.80
C GLU A 96 21.06 6.32 -9.12
N GLN A 97 22.23 5.90 -8.60
CA GLN A 97 22.72 4.53 -8.72
C GLN A 97 21.76 3.54 -8.07
N PHE A 98 21.27 3.87 -6.88
CA PHE A 98 20.31 3.04 -6.16
C PHE A 98 19.00 2.91 -6.95
N GLN A 99 18.43 4.03 -7.40
CA GLN A 99 17.19 4.05 -8.18
C GLN A 99 17.32 3.24 -9.48
N ALA A 100 18.42 3.40 -10.23
CA ALA A 100 18.64 2.69 -11.48
C ALA A 100 18.67 1.16 -11.29
N ARG A 101 19.25 0.67 -10.19
CA ARG A 101 19.29 -0.77 -9.87
C ARG A 101 17.94 -1.32 -9.44
N VAL A 102 17.18 -0.54 -8.67
CA VAL A 102 15.80 -0.90 -8.31
C VAL A 102 14.90 -0.91 -9.55
N GLU A 103 15.05 0.05 -10.46
CA GLU A 103 14.34 0.08 -11.75
C GLU A 103 14.74 -1.08 -12.68
N ALA A 104 15.97 -1.59 -12.55
CA ALA A 104 16.42 -2.81 -13.24
C ALA A 104 15.87 -4.11 -12.64
N GLY A 105 15.04 -4.03 -11.59
CA GLY A 105 14.38 -5.18 -10.97
C GLY A 105 15.17 -5.82 -9.83
N GLU A 106 16.24 -5.19 -9.36
CA GLU A 106 17.00 -5.68 -8.22
C GLU A 106 16.29 -5.42 -6.89
N ARG A 107 16.39 -6.37 -5.96
CA ARG A 107 15.77 -6.24 -4.63
C ARG A 107 16.46 -5.12 -3.83
N PRO A 108 15.75 -4.10 -3.37
CA PRO A 108 16.39 -2.93 -2.78
C PRO A 108 17.21 -3.20 -1.50
N ALA A 109 16.79 -4.14 -0.65
CA ALA A 109 17.58 -4.56 0.52
C ALA A 109 18.96 -5.15 0.15
N ARG A 110 19.02 -5.88 -0.97
CA ARG A 110 20.28 -6.43 -1.50
C ARG A 110 21.18 -5.32 -2.01
N VAL A 111 20.63 -4.36 -2.76
CA VAL A 111 21.39 -3.22 -3.30
C VAL A 111 22.01 -2.41 -2.16
N LEU A 112 21.28 -2.14 -1.07
CA LEU A 112 21.81 -1.42 0.10
C LEU A 112 22.99 -2.14 0.78
N ARG A 113 22.90 -3.48 0.98
CA ARG A 113 24.01 -4.27 1.54
C ARG A 113 25.26 -4.20 0.66
N GLU A 114 25.07 -4.30 -0.66
CA GLU A 114 26.17 -4.22 -1.62
C GLU A 114 26.78 -2.81 -1.68
N LEU A 115 25.99 -1.77 -1.42
CA LEU A 115 26.45 -0.39 -1.30
C LEU A 115 26.95 -0.04 0.12
N GLY A 116 27.09 -1.03 1.01
CA GLY A 116 27.75 -0.88 2.32
C GLY A 116 26.86 -0.36 3.45
N VAL A 117 25.53 -0.37 3.29
CA VAL A 117 24.59 0.03 4.34
C VAL A 117 24.15 -1.18 5.16
N GLU A 118 24.46 -1.17 6.45
CA GLU A 118 23.90 -2.13 7.41
C GLU A 118 22.44 -1.76 7.71
N VAL A 119 21.51 -2.55 7.17
CA VAL A 119 20.08 -2.39 7.46
C VAL A 119 19.78 -3.15 8.76
N PRO A 120 19.30 -2.48 9.82
CA PRO A 120 19.03 -3.16 11.08
C PRO A 120 17.80 -4.07 10.96
N GLY A 121 17.96 -5.36 11.26
CA GLY A 121 16.85 -6.29 11.50
C GLY A 121 16.74 -7.52 10.59
N GLU A 122 17.83 -8.28 10.39
CA GLU A 122 17.69 -9.74 10.19
C GLU A 122 17.32 -10.41 11.53
#